data_AF-A0A1A0LDW6-F1
#
_entry.id   AF-A0A1A0LDW6-F1
#
_cell.length_a   1.000
_cell.length_b   1.000
_cell.length_c   1.000
_cell.angle_alpha   90.00
_cell.angle_beta   90.00
_cell.angle_gamma   90.00
#
_symmetry.space_group_name_H-M   'P 1'
#
loop_
_entity.id
_entity.type
_entity.pdbx_description
1 polymer ?
#
loop_
_entity_poly.entity_id
_entity_poly.type
_entity_poly.pdbx_seq_one_letter_code
_entity_poly.pdbx_strand_id
1 'polypeptide(L)'
;MSTRPTLEELDHLQRSERNTATIPTLLAQWLSELLPPGANPSVTVDAGIEANGMSSETVMLTGHWTENGVAREQQWVMRMQPRPADIPVFAEYHLDHQFEAMRLAAQLTDLPIPTTRWLEPSGDLLGSPFFLMDRVDGLVPPDVMPYTFGDNWFFDAPADKRRSLQDATIGVIAALHSIPNAQSTFGFLDQGGEASSTPLRRRLDELQRFYDFAADDLGRSPLLDRAMVWLDTHFPTDVASGETVFNWGDARIGNVIYQDFTPAAVLDWEMATLGPRELDVAWLIFAHNVFQELVGLASMPGLPDVLREDDVRATYRDLTGIELGDLHWFYLYSAVMWGVIFMRTASRRIHFGEMAPPSDVDAELFYHRPLLQRLLDEEI
;
A
#
# COMPACT_ATOMS: atom_id res chain seq x y z
N MET A 1 10.68 -16.86 31.49
CA MET A 1 10.70 -17.60 30.21
C MET A 1 9.66 -16.94 29.32
N SER A 2 10.10 -16.03 28.46
CA SER A 2 9.24 -15.36 27.49
C SER A 2 8.92 -16.37 26.40
N THR A 3 7.66 -16.77 26.32
CA THR A 3 7.12 -17.56 25.22
C THR A 3 7.12 -16.65 23.99
N ARG A 4 8.13 -16.82 23.12
CA ARG A 4 8.04 -16.33 21.74
C ARG A 4 6.80 -16.97 21.12
N PRO A 5 5.86 -16.18 20.56
CA PRO A 5 4.79 -16.77 19.78
C PRO A 5 5.42 -17.53 18.61
N THR A 6 4.88 -18.71 18.33
CA THR A 6 5.35 -19.57 17.24
C THR A 6 4.78 -19.05 15.90
N LEU A 7 5.43 -19.36 14.78
CA LEU A 7 4.96 -18.99 13.43
C LEU A 7 3.50 -19.41 13.16
N GLU A 8 3.03 -20.49 13.80
CA GLU A 8 1.65 -20.97 13.70
C GLU A 8 0.62 -20.04 14.40
N GLU A 9 1.01 -19.23 15.39
CA GLU A 9 0.10 -18.32 16.10
C GLU A 9 -0.12 -16.98 15.33
N LEU A 10 0.75 -16.65 14.37
CA LEU A 10 0.59 -15.48 13.50
C LEU A 10 -0.31 -15.75 12.28
N ASP A 11 -0.61 -17.03 11.99
CA ASP A 11 -1.34 -17.49 10.80
C ASP A 11 -2.87 -17.40 10.96
N HIS A 12 -3.36 -16.94 12.13
CA HIS A 12 -4.78 -16.86 12.46
C HIS A 12 -5.19 -15.48 12.99
N LEU A 13 -4.72 -14.40 12.35
CA LEU A 13 -5.27 -13.07 12.62
C LEU A 13 -6.66 -12.97 11.97
N GLN A 14 -7.71 -12.90 12.77
CA GLN A 14 -9.07 -12.73 12.25
C GLN A 14 -9.24 -11.28 11.82
N ARG A 15 -9.19 -11.05 10.50
CA ARG A 15 -9.27 -9.68 9.94
C ARG A 15 -10.68 -9.33 9.46
N SER A 16 -11.53 -10.30 9.16
CA SER A 16 -12.88 -10.04 8.64
C SER A 16 -13.88 -11.01 9.25
N GLU A 17 -15.11 -10.55 9.49
CA GLU A 17 -16.24 -11.42 9.80
C GLU A 17 -17.09 -11.78 8.56
N ARG A 18 -16.63 -11.46 7.33
CA ARG A 18 -17.40 -11.73 6.11
C ARG A 18 -17.49 -13.23 5.83
N ASN A 19 -18.71 -13.71 5.60
CA ASN A 19 -18.95 -15.08 5.12
C ASN A 19 -18.74 -15.14 3.60
N THR A 20 -17.72 -15.88 3.15
CA THR A 20 -17.37 -16.01 1.73
C THR A 20 -18.18 -17.08 0.99
N ALA A 21 -19.03 -17.85 1.67
CA ALA A 21 -19.74 -19.00 1.08
C ALA A 21 -20.71 -18.63 -0.06
N THR A 22 -21.23 -17.40 -0.07
CA THR A 22 -22.16 -16.92 -1.11
C THR A 22 -21.47 -16.27 -2.30
N ILE A 23 -20.18 -15.92 -2.16
CA ILE A 23 -19.39 -15.21 -3.19
C ILE A 23 -19.41 -15.96 -4.54
N PRO A 24 -19.13 -17.27 -4.61
CA PRO A 24 -19.10 -18.00 -5.88
C PRO A 24 -20.40 -17.87 -6.69
N THR A 25 -21.55 -18.09 -6.05
CA THR A 25 -22.85 -18.10 -6.70
C THR A 25 -23.25 -16.71 -7.17
N LEU A 26 -23.05 -15.69 -6.34
CA LEU A 26 -23.40 -14.31 -6.67
C LEU A 26 -22.51 -13.75 -7.79
N LEU A 27 -21.20 -14.04 -7.75
CA LEU A 27 -20.28 -13.64 -8.82
C LEU A 27 -20.59 -14.36 -10.13
N ALA A 28 -20.89 -15.66 -10.12
CA ALA A 28 -21.27 -16.37 -11.34
C ALA A 28 -22.54 -15.79 -12.00
N GLN A 29 -23.53 -15.41 -11.19
CA GLN A 29 -24.72 -14.74 -11.69
C GLN A 29 -24.38 -13.38 -12.31
N TRP A 30 -23.62 -12.55 -11.60
CA TRP A 30 -23.20 -11.24 -12.09
C TRP A 30 -22.35 -11.32 -13.37
N LEU A 31 -21.40 -12.26 -13.44
CA LEU A 31 -20.59 -12.51 -14.64
C LEU A 31 -21.45 -12.97 -15.82
N SER A 32 -22.58 -13.66 -15.58
CA SER A 32 -23.50 -14.06 -16.66
C SER A 32 -24.16 -12.87 -17.35
N GLU A 33 -24.24 -11.72 -16.67
CA GLU A 33 -24.77 -10.46 -17.22
C GLU A 33 -23.70 -9.69 -18.00
N LEU A 34 -22.42 -9.88 -17.67
CA LEU A 34 -21.29 -9.20 -18.28
C LEU A 34 -20.68 -9.96 -19.48
N LEU A 35 -20.71 -11.29 -19.43
CA LEU A 35 -20.13 -12.16 -20.46
C LEU A 35 -21.12 -12.39 -21.63
N PRO A 36 -20.61 -12.78 -22.81
CA PRO A 36 -21.47 -13.08 -23.95
C PRO A 36 -22.54 -14.15 -23.67
N PRO A 37 -23.72 -14.09 -24.33
CA PRO A 37 -24.75 -15.12 -24.18
C PRO A 37 -24.21 -16.53 -24.42
N GLY A 38 -24.52 -17.46 -23.52
CA GLY A 38 -24.03 -18.84 -23.56
C GLY A 38 -22.67 -19.06 -22.87
N ALA A 39 -22.10 -18.05 -22.22
CA ALA A 39 -20.86 -18.19 -21.47
C ALA A 39 -20.96 -19.14 -20.26
N ASN A 40 -22.14 -19.22 -19.62
CA ASN A 40 -22.43 -20.09 -18.48
C ASN A 40 -21.30 -20.10 -17.43
N PRO A 41 -20.92 -18.94 -16.87
CA PRO A 41 -19.79 -18.85 -15.96
C PRO A 41 -20.03 -19.61 -14.65
N SER A 42 -18.95 -20.17 -14.10
CA SER A 42 -18.88 -20.66 -12.73
C SER A 42 -17.65 -20.06 -12.03
N VAL A 43 -17.72 -19.93 -10.71
CA VAL A 43 -16.64 -19.37 -9.89
C VAL A 43 -16.37 -20.31 -8.72
N THR A 44 -15.12 -20.45 -8.31
CA THR A 44 -14.69 -21.08 -7.06
C THR A 44 -13.84 -20.09 -6.25
N VAL A 45 -13.86 -20.24 -4.93
CA VAL A 45 -12.94 -19.53 -4.02
C VAL A 45 -11.79 -20.48 -3.72
N ASP A 46 -10.58 -20.13 -4.16
CA ASP A 46 -9.41 -21.02 -4.09
C ASP A 46 -8.70 -20.88 -2.74
N ALA A 47 -8.63 -19.64 -2.26
CA ALA A 47 -8.20 -19.30 -0.92
C ALA A 47 -9.14 -18.20 -0.39
N GLY A 48 -9.41 -18.26 0.92
CA GLY A 48 -10.26 -17.27 1.59
C GLY A 48 -9.62 -15.88 1.63
N ILE A 49 -9.99 -15.08 2.62
CA ILE A 49 -9.39 -13.75 2.80
C ILE A 49 -7.93 -13.94 3.21
N GLU A 50 -6.99 -13.79 2.27
CA GLU A 50 -5.54 -13.98 2.50
C GLU A 50 -4.91 -12.78 3.23
N ALA A 51 -3.92 -13.07 4.08
CA ALA A 51 -3.44 -12.22 5.17
C ALA A 51 -2.35 -11.18 4.83
N ASN A 52 -2.07 -10.93 3.55
CA ASN A 52 -0.92 -10.08 3.16
C ASN A 52 -1.25 -8.58 3.02
N GLY A 53 -2.53 -8.18 3.13
CA GLY A 53 -2.96 -6.77 3.12
C GLY A 53 -3.72 -6.40 4.40
N MET A 54 -3.44 -5.22 4.97
CA MET A 54 -4.11 -4.75 6.21
C MET A 54 -5.33 -3.87 5.94
N SER A 55 -5.50 -3.33 4.74
CA SER A 55 -6.45 -2.25 4.44
C SER A 55 -7.66 -2.69 3.62
N SER A 56 -7.49 -3.63 2.70
CA SER A 56 -8.58 -4.19 1.87
C SER A 56 -8.67 -5.70 2.01
N GLU A 57 -9.86 -6.26 1.83
CA GLU A 57 -10.07 -7.71 1.81
C GLU A 57 -9.72 -8.23 0.41
N THR A 58 -8.90 -9.28 0.36
CA THR A 58 -8.48 -9.91 -0.89
C THR A 58 -8.93 -11.37 -0.93
N VAL A 59 -9.64 -11.77 -1.98
CA VAL A 59 -10.14 -13.15 -2.15
C VAL A 59 -9.61 -13.72 -3.46
N MET A 60 -9.02 -14.92 -3.41
CA MET A 60 -8.52 -15.62 -4.59
C MET A 60 -9.65 -16.46 -5.21
N LEU A 61 -9.85 -16.30 -6.51
CA LEU A 61 -10.97 -16.91 -7.24
C LEU A 61 -10.47 -17.61 -8.50
N THR A 62 -11.10 -18.73 -8.87
CA THR A 62 -10.99 -19.29 -10.22
C THR A 62 -12.35 -19.18 -10.91
N GLY A 63 -12.36 -18.58 -12.10
CA GLY A 63 -13.53 -18.48 -12.96
C GLY A 63 -13.40 -19.40 -14.17
N HIS A 64 -14.49 -20.08 -14.51
CA HIS A 64 -14.60 -20.85 -15.76
C HIS A 64 -15.78 -20.33 -16.58
N TRP A 65 -15.62 -20.21 -17.90
CA TRP A 65 -16.71 -19.84 -18.81
C TRP A 65 -16.45 -20.35 -20.23
N THR A 66 -17.46 -20.27 -21.09
CA THR A 66 -17.31 -20.54 -22.53
C THR A 66 -17.23 -19.23 -23.32
N GLU A 67 -16.21 -19.07 -24.14
CA GLU A 67 -16.07 -17.93 -25.04
C GLU A 67 -15.83 -18.43 -26.46
N ASN A 68 -16.69 -18.04 -27.40
CA ASN A 68 -16.60 -18.46 -28.80
C ASN A 68 -16.52 -20.00 -28.97
N GLY A 69 -17.23 -20.75 -28.12
CA GLY A 69 -17.22 -22.22 -28.12
C GLY A 69 -15.99 -22.86 -27.48
N VAL A 70 -15.10 -22.06 -26.88
CA VAL A 70 -13.87 -22.52 -26.22
C VAL A 70 -14.04 -22.36 -24.70
N ALA A 71 -13.74 -23.41 -23.95
CA ALA A 71 -13.69 -23.34 -22.50
C ALA A 71 -12.51 -22.47 -22.06
N ARG A 72 -12.79 -21.54 -21.14
CA ARG A 72 -11.84 -20.63 -20.51
C ARG A 72 -11.77 -20.92 -19.04
N GLU A 73 -10.59 -20.71 -18.49
CA GLU A 73 -10.29 -20.72 -17.07
C GLU A 73 -9.38 -19.53 -16.81
N GLN A 74 -9.67 -18.78 -15.75
CA GLN A 74 -8.84 -17.66 -15.33
C GLN A 74 -8.85 -17.55 -13.81
N GLN A 75 -7.67 -17.29 -13.24
CA GLN A 75 -7.54 -16.96 -11.84
C GLN A 75 -7.60 -15.45 -11.66
N TRP A 76 -8.36 -15.04 -10.65
CA TRP A 76 -8.58 -13.65 -10.30
C TRP A 76 -8.26 -13.40 -8.83
N VAL A 77 -7.95 -12.14 -8.58
CA VAL A 77 -7.90 -11.55 -7.25
C VAL A 77 -9.08 -10.59 -7.15
N MET A 78 -9.94 -10.78 -6.17
CA MET A 78 -11.00 -9.83 -5.83
C MET A 78 -10.53 -8.92 -4.70
N ARG A 79 -10.44 -7.61 -4.96
CA ARG A 79 -10.22 -6.61 -3.92
C ARG A 79 -11.57 -6.03 -3.50
N MET A 80 -11.90 -6.11 -2.23
CA MET A 80 -13.16 -5.63 -1.66
C MET A 80 -12.93 -4.53 -0.63
N GLN A 81 -13.84 -3.57 -0.61
CA GLN A 81 -13.87 -2.57 0.44
C GLN A 81 -14.16 -3.25 1.80
N PRO A 82 -13.36 -2.96 2.84
CA PRO A 82 -13.61 -3.48 4.18
C PRO A 82 -14.94 -2.94 4.73
N ARG A 83 -15.64 -3.74 5.54
CA ARG A 83 -16.87 -3.27 6.17
C ARG A 83 -16.52 -2.38 7.37
N PRO A 84 -17.38 -1.42 7.74
CA PRO A 84 -17.16 -0.60 8.94
C PRO A 84 -16.94 -1.41 10.22
N ALA A 85 -17.61 -2.57 10.33
CA ALA A 85 -17.46 -3.49 11.45
C ALA A 85 -16.06 -4.09 11.58
N ASP A 86 -15.28 -4.14 10.49
CA ASP A 86 -13.95 -4.75 10.47
C ASP A 86 -12.82 -3.76 10.85
N ILE A 87 -13.19 -2.58 11.37
CA ILE A 87 -12.28 -1.48 11.78
C ILE A 87 -11.30 -1.14 10.64
N PRO A 88 -11.78 -0.51 9.56
CA PRO A 88 -10.96 -0.23 8.40
C PRO A 88 -9.75 0.64 8.75
N VAL A 89 -8.67 0.48 7.97
CA VAL A 89 -7.48 1.32 8.08
C VAL A 89 -7.82 2.75 7.71
N PHE A 90 -8.25 3.01 6.47
CA PHE A 90 -8.65 4.34 6.01
C PHE A 90 -10.08 4.69 6.41
N ALA A 91 -10.36 5.99 6.53
CA ALA A 91 -11.71 6.50 6.79
C ALA A 91 -12.64 6.31 5.57
N GLU A 92 -12.10 6.49 4.37
CA GLU A 92 -12.83 6.43 3.10
C GLU A 92 -12.07 5.51 2.13
N TYR A 93 -12.83 4.79 1.28
CA TYR A 93 -12.28 3.91 0.25
C TYR A 93 -12.90 4.26 -1.10
N HIS A 94 -12.04 4.45 -2.10
CA HIS A 94 -12.42 4.68 -3.49
C HIS A 94 -11.86 3.56 -4.36
N LEU A 95 -12.47 2.38 -4.31
CA LEU A 95 -12.02 1.23 -5.11
C LEU A 95 -12.16 1.48 -6.62
N ASP A 96 -13.10 2.33 -7.01
CA ASP A 96 -13.25 2.84 -8.37
C ASP A 96 -12.04 3.66 -8.81
N HIS A 97 -11.51 4.53 -7.95
CA HIS A 97 -10.28 5.28 -8.22
C HIS A 97 -9.07 4.34 -8.34
N GLN A 98 -8.96 3.33 -7.47
CA GLN A 98 -7.89 2.34 -7.56
C GLN A 98 -7.95 1.56 -8.88
N PHE A 99 -9.14 1.07 -9.23
CA PHE A 99 -9.39 0.34 -10.47
C PHE A 99 -9.00 1.17 -11.70
N GLU A 100 -9.40 2.44 -11.73
CA GLU A 100 -9.13 3.33 -12.86
C GLU A 100 -7.66 3.75 -12.92
N ALA A 101 -7.02 4.02 -11.78
CA ALA A 101 -5.59 4.33 -11.71
C ALA A 101 -4.74 3.17 -12.24
N MET A 102 -5.03 1.93 -11.81
CA MET A 102 -4.38 0.72 -12.32
C MET A 102 -4.60 0.57 -13.83
N ARG A 103 -5.84 0.72 -14.30
CA ARG A 103 -6.19 0.59 -15.72
C ARG A 103 -5.45 1.60 -16.59
N LEU A 104 -5.40 2.86 -16.17
CA LEU A 104 -4.71 3.93 -16.90
C LEU A 104 -3.20 3.76 -16.86
N ALA A 105 -2.62 3.44 -15.70
CA ALA A 105 -1.19 3.19 -15.58
C ALA A 105 -0.74 2.01 -16.46
N ALA A 106 -1.52 0.92 -16.52
CA ALA A 106 -1.26 -0.22 -17.40
C ALA A 106 -1.36 0.13 -18.90
N GLN A 107 -2.18 1.12 -19.26
CA GLN A 107 -2.33 1.58 -20.64
C GLN A 107 -1.26 2.59 -21.07
N LEU A 108 -0.75 3.37 -20.12
CA LEU A 108 0.15 4.50 -20.38
C LEU A 108 1.62 4.14 -20.17
N THR A 109 1.90 2.93 -19.65
CA THR A 109 3.25 2.44 -19.36
C THR A 109 3.37 0.98 -19.78
N ASP A 110 4.60 0.48 -19.88
CA ASP A 110 4.89 -0.94 -20.06
C ASP A 110 5.08 -1.67 -18.71
N LEU A 111 4.58 -1.08 -17.61
CA LEU A 111 4.75 -1.63 -16.28
C LEU A 111 3.88 -2.87 -16.06
N PRO A 112 4.36 -3.83 -15.25
CA PRO A 112 3.61 -5.03 -14.94
C PRO A 112 2.52 -4.70 -13.91
N ILE A 113 1.37 -4.25 -14.37
CA ILE A 113 0.20 -3.95 -13.52
C ILE A 113 -0.85 -5.03 -13.80
N PRO A 114 -1.42 -5.70 -12.78
CA PRO A 114 -2.46 -6.69 -12.98
C PRO A 114 -3.60 -6.14 -13.84
N THR A 115 -4.04 -6.92 -14.83
CA THR A 115 -5.14 -6.51 -15.70
C THR A 115 -6.42 -6.42 -14.87
N THR A 116 -6.93 -5.20 -14.69
CA THR A 116 -8.23 -4.99 -14.07
C THR A 116 -9.33 -5.47 -15.03
N ARG A 117 -10.29 -6.25 -14.52
CA ARG A 117 -11.34 -6.89 -15.33
C ARG A 117 -12.67 -6.17 -15.22
N TRP A 118 -13.22 -6.16 -14.01
CA TRP A 118 -14.56 -5.64 -13.75
C TRP A 118 -14.62 -4.97 -12.39
N LEU A 119 -15.41 -3.90 -12.30
CA LEU A 119 -15.69 -3.14 -11.10
C LEU A 119 -17.19 -3.25 -10.78
N GLU A 120 -17.52 -3.55 -9.53
CA GLU A 120 -18.86 -3.46 -8.97
C GLU A 120 -18.82 -2.34 -7.91
N PRO A 121 -19.22 -1.10 -8.25
CA PRO A 121 -19.00 0.06 -7.41
C PRO A 121 -20.11 0.30 -6.38
N SER A 122 -21.26 -0.38 -6.50
CA SER A 122 -22.44 -0.11 -5.65
C SER A 122 -22.36 -0.82 -4.29
N GLY A 123 -21.74 -2.01 -4.27
CA GLY A 123 -21.80 -2.92 -3.14
C GLY A 123 -23.12 -3.68 -3.01
N ASP A 124 -24.05 -3.54 -3.95
CA ASP A 124 -25.35 -4.22 -3.91
C ASP A 124 -25.20 -5.74 -4.00
N LEU A 125 -24.15 -6.23 -4.66
CA LEU A 125 -23.96 -7.67 -4.88
C LEU A 125 -23.42 -8.38 -3.63
N LEU A 126 -22.37 -7.83 -3.00
CA LEU A 126 -21.63 -8.48 -1.91
C LEU A 126 -21.64 -7.68 -0.60
N GLY A 127 -22.45 -6.64 -0.51
CA GLY A 127 -22.55 -5.72 0.64
C GLY A 127 -21.41 -4.70 0.73
N SER A 128 -20.48 -4.68 -0.23
CA SER A 128 -19.40 -3.71 -0.33
C SER A 128 -18.89 -3.65 -1.77
N PRO A 129 -18.46 -2.48 -2.26
CA PRO A 129 -17.81 -2.37 -3.56
C PRO A 129 -16.60 -3.30 -3.68
N PHE A 130 -16.37 -3.79 -4.89
CA PHE A 130 -15.22 -4.64 -5.19
C PHE A 130 -14.80 -4.52 -6.66
N PHE A 131 -13.58 -4.95 -6.97
CA PHE A 131 -13.18 -5.20 -8.34
C PHE A 131 -12.40 -6.51 -8.48
N LEU A 132 -12.40 -7.06 -9.69
CA LEU A 132 -11.62 -8.23 -10.08
C LEU A 132 -10.42 -7.80 -10.93
N MET A 133 -9.28 -8.43 -10.68
CA MET A 133 -8.08 -8.33 -11.53
C MET A 133 -7.50 -9.72 -11.77
N ASP A 134 -6.72 -9.87 -12.83
CA ASP A 134 -5.98 -11.12 -13.07
C ASP A 134 -5.02 -11.41 -11.92
N ARG A 135 -4.97 -12.69 -11.51
CA ARG A 135 -3.94 -13.17 -10.60
C ARG A 135 -2.59 -13.20 -11.30
N VAL A 136 -1.57 -12.71 -10.61
CA VAL A 136 -0.17 -12.83 -11.00
C VAL A 136 0.55 -13.65 -9.95
N ASP A 137 1.27 -14.68 -10.39
CA ASP A 137 2.10 -15.50 -9.50
C ASP A 137 3.49 -14.89 -9.31
N GLY A 138 4.09 -15.13 -8.15
CA GLY A 138 5.48 -14.77 -7.86
C GLY A 138 5.70 -14.64 -6.37
N LEU A 139 6.80 -13.97 -6.00
CA LEU A 139 7.22 -13.81 -4.61
C LEU A 139 7.21 -12.34 -4.21
N VAL A 140 6.79 -12.07 -2.99
CA VAL A 140 6.80 -10.73 -2.39
C VAL A 140 7.78 -10.76 -1.20
N PRO A 141 8.64 -9.73 -1.00
CA PRO A 141 9.39 -9.59 0.25
C PRO A 141 8.40 -9.48 1.43
N PRO A 142 8.44 -10.38 2.42
CA PRO A 142 7.36 -10.49 3.41
C PRO A 142 7.30 -9.29 4.37
N ASP A 143 6.08 -8.92 4.77
CA ASP A 143 5.83 -7.98 5.88
C ASP A 143 5.71 -8.71 7.24
N VAL A 144 5.36 -10.01 7.24
CA VAL A 144 5.19 -10.83 8.45
C VAL A 144 5.93 -12.17 8.30
N MET A 145 7.00 -12.42 9.05
CA MET A 145 7.84 -11.40 9.70
C MET A 145 8.45 -10.45 8.65
N PRO A 146 8.78 -9.19 9.00
CA PRO A 146 9.38 -8.26 8.04
C PRO A 146 10.62 -8.86 7.37
N TYR A 147 10.80 -8.66 6.06
CA TYR A 147 11.85 -9.30 5.28
C TYR A 147 13.27 -9.04 5.80
N THR A 148 13.47 -7.99 6.61
CA THR A 148 14.73 -7.69 7.30
C THR A 148 15.08 -8.69 8.40
N PHE A 149 14.14 -9.52 8.88
CA PHE A 149 14.36 -10.52 9.93
C PHE A 149 15.09 -11.79 9.47
N GLY A 150 15.32 -11.96 8.17
CA GLY A 150 15.97 -13.18 7.64
C GLY A 150 14.99 -14.29 7.28
N ASP A 151 15.55 -15.45 6.94
CA ASP A 151 14.83 -16.68 6.58
C ASP A 151 13.77 -16.48 5.49
N ASN A 152 14.10 -15.67 4.48
CA ASN A 152 13.23 -15.40 3.34
C ASN A 152 14.05 -15.16 2.07
N TRP A 153 13.40 -15.40 0.92
CA TRP A 153 14.02 -15.42 -0.39
C TRP A 153 14.76 -14.11 -0.76
N PHE A 154 14.29 -12.96 -0.27
CA PHE A 154 14.90 -11.67 -0.56
C PHE A 154 16.12 -11.42 0.32
N PHE A 155 16.01 -11.69 1.62
CA PHE A 155 17.12 -11.54 2.56
C PHE A 155 18.30 -12.45 2.20
N ASP A 156 18.01 -13.72 1.92
CA ASP A 156 19.02 -14.75 1.64
C ASP A 156 19.61 -14.67 0.23
N ALA A 157 19.10 -13.75 -0.61
CA ALA A 157 19.60 -13.55 -1.96
C ALA A 157 21.03 -12.97 -1.97
N PRO A 158 21.79 -13.19 -3.07
CA PRO A 158 23.02 -12.45 -3.31
C PRO A 158 22.78 -10.92 -3.35
N ALA A 159 23.76 -10.13 -2.90
CA ALA A 159 23.64 -8.68 -2.83
C ALA A 159 23.37 -8.02 -4.20
N ASP A 160 23.94 -8.55 -5.28
CA ASP A 160 23.71 -8.11 -6.65
C ASP A 160 22.25 -8.37 -7.09
N LYS A 161 21.65 -9.48 -6.66
CA LYS A 161 20.23 -9.77 -6.91
C LYS A 161 19.31 -8.85 -6.12
N ARG A 162 19.62 -8.56 -4.85
CA ARG A 162 18.88 -7.55 -4.06
C ARG A 162 18.98 -6.16 -4.69
N ARG A 163 20.18 -5.78 -5.15
CA ARG A 163 20.40 -4.51 -5.85
C ARG A 163 19.63 -4.43 -7.16
N SER A 164 19.63 -5.49 -7.96
CA SER A 164 18.85 -5.57 -9.20
C SER A 164 17.36 -5.40 -8.95
N LEU A 165 16.83 -6.01 -7.89
CA LEU A 165 15.44 -5.85 -7.48
C LEU A 165 15.15 -4.39 -7.12
N GLN A 166 15.97 -3.80 -6.24
CA GLN A 166 15.86 -2.41 -5.84
C GLN A 166 15.85 -1.47 -7.05
N ASP A 167 16.81 -1.60 -7.96
CA ASP A 167 16.92 -0.73 -9.13
C ASP A 167 15.70 -0.88 -10.06
N ALA A 168 15.20 -2.11 -10.22
CA ALA A 168 13.99 -2.37 -11.01
C ALA A 168 12.73 -1.75 -10.37
N THR A 169 12.60 -1.80 -9.03
CA THR A 169 11.49 -1.14 -8.32
C THR A 169 11.56 0.37 -8.43
N ILE A 170 12.75 0.97 -8.37
CA ILE A 170 12.93 2.41 -8.63
C ILE A 170 12.53 2.73 -10.08
N GLY A 171 12.82 1.82 -11.01
CA GLY A 171 12.34 1.87 -12.40
C GLY A 171 10.82 1.96 -12.53
N VAL A 172 10.07 1.24 -11.69
CA VAL A 172 8.60 1.32 -11.63
C VAL A 172 8.17 2.74 -11.25
N ILE A 173 8.69 3.27 -10.13
CA ILE A 173 8.35 4.61 -9.64
C ILE A 173 8.71 5.68 -10.69
N ALA A 174 9.91 5.60 -11.26
CA ALA A 174 10.37 6.52 -12.30
C ALA A 174 9.45 6.53 -13.53
N ALA A 175 8.98 5.35 -13.97
CA ALA A 175 8.07 5.23 -15.11
C ALA A 175 6.68 5.83 -14.82
N LEU A 176 6.13 5.60 -13.62
CA LEU A 176 4.86 6.21 -13.20
C LEU A 176 4.97 7.73 -13.13
N HIS A 177 6.06 8.24 -12.56
CA HIS A 177 6.33 9.67 -12.45
C HIS A 177 6.54 10.34 -13.81
N SER A 178 6.86 9.56 -14.86
CA SER A 178 7.08 10.06 -16.22
C SER A 178 5.80 10.11 -17.08
N ILE A 179 4.64 9.71 -16.54
CA ILE A 179 3.37 9.80 -17.28
C ILE A 179 3.02 11.28 -17.53
N PRO A 180 2.91 11.71 -18.80
CA PRO A 180 2.67 13.11 -19.12
C PRO A 180 1.24 13.53 -18.73
N ASN A 181 1.09 14.82 -18.38
CA ASN A 181 -0.19 15.43 -18.02
C ASN A 181 -0.92 14.72 -16.87
N ALA A 182 -0.17 14.20 -15.90
CA ALA A 182 -0.68 13.40 -14.78
C ALA A 182 -1.91 14.03 -14.10
N GLN A 183 -1.91 15.35 -13.87
CA GLN A 183 -3.05 16.04 -13.25
C GLN A 183 -4.35 15.94 -14.05
N SER A 184 -4.27 15.95 -15.39
CA SER A 184 -5.45 15.81 -16.23
C SER A 184 -5.89 14.35 -16.40
N THR A 185 -4.92 13.43 -16.46
CA THR A 185 -5.18 11.99 -16.64
C THR A 185 -5.72 11.36 -15.36
N PHE A 186 -5.17 11.73 -14.20
CA PHE A 186 -5.50 11.16 -12.89
C PHE A 186 -6.18 12.18 -11.96
N GLY A 187 -6.79 13.23 -12.52
CA GLY A 187 -7.42 14.29 -11.72
C GLY A 187 -8.53 13.80 -10.79
N PHE A 188 -9.09 12.61 -11.03
CA PHE A 188 -10.04 11.97 -10.13
C PHE A 188 -9.43 11.56 -8.77
N LEU A 189 -8.11 11.48 -8.64
CA LEU A 189 -7.41 11.21 -7.38
C LEU A 189 -7.25 12.45 -6.49
N ASP A 190 -7.52 13.63 -7.02
CA ASP A 190 -7.28 14.91 -6.36
C ASP A 190 -8.61 15.63 -6.11
N GLN A 191 -9.41 15.06 -5.20
CA GLN A 191 -10.77 15.51 -4.92
C GLN A 191 -10.80 16.58 -3.83
N GLY A 192 -11.63 17.61 -4.04
CA GLY A 192 -12.26 18.32 -2.92
C GLY A 192 -11.45 19.39 -2.19
N GLY A 193 -10.35 19.93 -2.73
CA GLY A 193 -9.75 21.13 -2.15
C GLY A 193 -9.91 22.39 -2.99
N GLU A 194 -9.60 23.52 -2.37
CA GLU A 194 -9.67 24.83 -3.01
C GLU A 194 -8.77 24.88 -4.25
N ALA A 195 -9.24 25.52 -5.32
CA ALA A 195 -8.50 25.65 -6.57
C ALA A 195 -7.13 26.35 -6.41
N SER A 196 -6.96 27.12 -5.32
CA SER A 196 -5.71 27.79 -4.95
C SER A 196 -4.72 26.93 -4.15
N SER A 197 -5.13 25.76 -3.68
CA SER A 197 -4.27 24.86 -2.89
C SER A 197 -3.43 23.96 -3.81
N THR A 198 -2.19 23.65 -3.41
CA THR A 198 -1.37 22.66 -4.13
C THR A 198 -1.80 21.23 -3.76
N PRO A 199 -1.57 20.22 -4.63
CA PRO A 199 -1.84 18.83 -4.28
C PRO A 199 -1.17 18.41 -2.96
N LEU A 200 0.09 18.82 -2.73
CA LEU A 200 0.79 18.50 -1.48
C LEU A 200 0.09 19.09 -0.24
N ARG A 201 -0.45 20.32 -0.33
CA ARG A 201 -1.16 20.93 0.79
C ARG A 201 -2.41 20.13 1.13
N ARG A 202 -3.19 19.73 0.12
CA ARG A 202 -4.35 18.85 0.32
C ARG A 202 -3.97 17.53 0.96
N ARG A 203 -2.84 16.94 0.57
CA ARG A 203 -2.31 15.70 1.19
C ARG A 203 -1.93 15.87 2.65
N LEU A 204 -1.42 17.03 3.05
CA LEU A 204 -1.16 17.33 4.47
C LEU A 204 -2.47 17.48 5.25
N ASP A 205 -3.46 18.19 4.69
CA ASP A 205 -4.77 18.36 5.31
C ASP A 205 -5.52 17.01 5.42
N GLU A 206 -5.36 16.11 4.44
CA GLU A 206 -5.88 14.74 4.47
C GLU A 206 -5.20 13.89 5.54
N LEU A 207 -3.87 14.00 5.68
CA LEU A 207 -3.14 13.31 6.74
C LEU A 207 -3.61 13.75 8.13
N GLN A 208 -3.90 15.05 8.32
CA GLN A 208 -4.49 15.55 9.56
C GLN A 208 -5.85 14.89 9.84
N ARG A 209 -6.74 14.84 8.85
CA ARG A 209 -8.05 14.17 9.00
C ARG A 209 -7.90 12.68 9.30
N PHE A 210 -6.94 12.02 8.66
CA PHE A 210 -6.68 10.61 8.88
C PHE A 210 -6.16 10.35 10.30
N TYR A 211 -5.28 11.22 10.80
CA TYR A 211 -4.81 11.15 12.17
C TYR A 211 -5.95 11.39 13.18
N ASP A 212 -6.80 12.41 12.97
CA ASP A 212 -7.93 12.67 13.85
C ASP A 212 -8.89 11.46 13.90
N PHE A 213 -9.17 10.83 12.75
CA PHE A 213 -9.94 9.58 12.68
C PHE A 213 -9.30 8.43 13.47
N ALA A 214 -7.98 8.27 13.43
CA ALA A 214 -7.31 7.25 14.25
C ALA A 214 -7.31 7.59 15.75
N ALA A 215 -7.20 8.87 16.08
CA ALA A 215 -7.18 9.36 17.45
C ALA A 215 -8.54 9.26 18.15
N ASP A 216 -9.65 9.25 17.41
CA ASP A 216 -10.98 9.03 17.96
C ASP A 216 -11.12 7.65 18.63
N ASP A 217 -10.38 6.64 18.17
CA ASP A 217 -10.42 5.28 18.72
C ASP A 217 -9.43 5.06 19.88
N LEU A 218 -8.20 5.57 19.77
CA LEU A 218 -7.09 5.26 20.71
C LEU A 218 -6.58 6.45 21.52
N GLY A 219 -7.10 7.65 21.26
CA GLY A 219 -6.57 8.90 21.81
C GLY A 219 -5.42 9.48 20.98
N ARG A 220 -5.02 10.70 21.34
CA ARG A 220 -3.96 11.44 20.64
C ARG A 220 -2.57 10.98 21.04
N SER A 221 -1.65 11.11 20.08
CA SER A 221 -0.21 10.95 20.26
C SER A 221 0.47 12.32 20.40
N PRO A 222 1.12 12.62 21.54
CA PRO A 222 1.94 13.83 21.66
C PRO A 222 3.07 13.90 20.63
N LEU A 223 3.65 12.76 20.23
CA LEU A 223 4.69 12.71 19.22
C LEU A 223 4.15 13.07 17.82
N LEU A 224 3.02 12.50 17.40
CA LEU A 224 2.39 12.85 16.12
C LEU A 224 1.84 14.27 16.12
N ASP A 225 1.33 14.78 17.25
CA ASP A 225 0.91 16.18 17.40
C ASP A 225 2.07 17.14 17.11
N ARG A 226 3.25 16.87 17.70
CA ARG A 226 4.46 17.65 17.43
C ARG A 226 4.88 17.57 15.96
N ALA A 227 4.82 16.38 15.37
CA ALA A 227 5.22 16.18 13.98
C ALA A 227 4.27 16.88 12.99
N MET A 228 2.96 16.85 13.23
CA MET A 228 1.99 17.59 12.40
C MET A 228 2.21 19.10 12.45
N VAL A 229 2.48 19.66 13.63
CA VAL A 229 2.85 21.09 13.76
C VAL A 229 4.13 21.40 13.00
N TRP A 230 5.13 20.52 13.10
CA TRP A 230 6.40 20.68 12.39
C TRP A 230 6.19 20.66 10.86
N LEU A 231 5.41 19.71 10.34
CA LEU A 231 5.11 19.56 8.91
C LEU A 231 4.41 20.79 8.33
N ASP A 232 3.47 21.36 9.07
CA ASP A 232 2.76 22.59 8.67
C ASP A 232 3.70 23.81 8.68
N THR A 233 4.56 23.92 9.70
CA THR A 233 5.49 25.05 9.86
C THR A 233 6.61 25.04 8.81
N HIS A 234 7.10 23.86 8.42
CA HIS A 234 8.21 23.69 7.48
C HIS A 234 7.75 23.23 6.09
N PHE A 235 6.52 23.60 5.70
CA PHE A 235 5.93 23.16 4.44
C PHE A 235 6.81 23.50 3.22
N PRO A 236 7.19 22.54 2.37
CA PRO A 236 8.18 22.71 1.31
C PRO A 236 7.53 23.38 0.09
N THR A 237 7.32 24.70 0.19
CA THR A 237 6.56 25.47 -0.80
C THR A 237 7.16 25.40 -2.22
N ASP A 238 8.49 25.38 -2.33
CA ASP A 238 9.19 25.29 -3.61
C ASP A 238 8.91 23.94 -4.31
N VAL A 239 8.98 22.83 -3.57
CA VAL A 239 8.66 21.49 -4.08
C VAL A 239 7.17 21.36 -4.37
N ALA A 240 6.32 21.88 -3.47
CA ALA A 240 4.86 21.84 -3.59
C ALA A 240 4.32 22.62 -4.80
N SER A 241 5.04 23.64 -5.26
CA SER A 241 4.71 24.44 -6.45
C SER A 241 5.35 23.94 -7.74
N GLY A 242 6.19 22.90 -7.64
CA GLY A 242 6.82 22.25 -8.77
C GLY A 242 5.88 21.34 -9.58
N GLU A 243 6.48 20.49 -10.40
CA GLU A 243 5.74 19.52 -11.21
C GLU A 243 5.00 18.50 -10.33
N THR A 244 3.71 18.32 -10.59
CA THR A 244 2.88 17.29 -9.97
C THR A 244 2.88 16.03 -10.83
N VAL A 245 3.22 14.90 -10.24
CA VAL A 245 3.26 13.58 -10.89
C VAL A 245 2.21 12.65 -10.29
N PHE A 246 1.93 11.55 -11.01
CA PHE A 246 1.14 10.46 -10.49
C PHE A 246 2.00 9.60 -9.55
N ASN A 247 1.66 9.60 -8.27
CA ASN A 247 2.33 8.82 -7.23
C ASN A 247 1.55 7.53 -6.99
N TRP A 248 2.27 6.42 -6.87
CA TRP A 248 1.75 5.10 -6.52
C TRP A 248 1.19 5.08 -5.08
N GLY A 249 1.80 5.80 -4.13
CA GLY A 249 1.33 5.90 -2.76
C GLY A 249 2.05 4.94 -1.82
N ASP A 250 1.57 3.69 -1.67
CA ASP A 250 2.26 2.68 -0.84
C ASP A 250 3.44 2.06 -1.60
N ALA A 251 4.36 2.92 -2.03
CA ALA A 251 5.42 2.64 -2.98
C ALA A 251 6.60 1.88 -2.37
N ARG A 252 6.41 0.61 -2.04
CA ARG A 252 7.42 -0.22 -1.35
C ARG A 252 7.58 -1.61 -1.97
N ILE A 253 8.76 -2.21 -1.77
CA ILE A 253 9.06 -3.55 -2.33
C ILE A 253 8.11 -4.64 -1.83
N GLY A 254 7.49 -4.48 -0.66
CA GLY A 254 6.47 -5.39 -0.12
C GLY A 254 5.13 -5.36 -0.86
N ASN A 255 4.93 -4.42 -1.79
CA ASN A 255 3.73 -4.34 -2.64
C ASN A 255 4.05 -4.63 -4.11
N VAL A 256 5.13 -5.38 -4.37
CA VAL A 256 5.49 -5.82 -5.71
C VAL A 256 5.67 -7.34 -5.68
N ILE A 257 5.02 -8.02 -6.62
CA ILE A 257 5.29 -9.42 -6.92
C ILE A 257 6.51 -9.47 -7.82
N TYR A 258 7.47 -10.34 -7.50
CA TYR A 258 8.68 -10.54 -8.28
C TYR A 258 8.77 -11.97 -8.84
N GLN A 259 9.36 -12.07 -10.03
CA GLN A 259 9.83 -13.31 -10.62
C GLN A 259 11.30 -13.10 -11.03
N ASP A 260 12.21 -13.92 -10.49
CA ASP A 260 13.67 -13.74 -10.65
C ASP A 260 14.13 -12.29 -10.41
N PHE A 261 13.74 -11.73 -9.26
CA PHE A 261 14.10 -10.37 -8.83
C PHE A 261 13.64 -9.24 -9.77
N THR A 262 12.75 -9.52 -10.72
CA THR A 262 12.15 -8.55 -11.63
C THR A 262 10.67 -8.34 -11.26
N PRO A 263 10.17 -7.09 -11.21
CA PRO A 263 8.75 -6.82 -10.99
C PRO A 263 7.88 -7.58 -12.00
N ALA A 264 6.88 -8.29 -11.49
CA ALA A 264 5.89 -9.06 -12.23
C ALA A 264 4.45 -8.57 -11.95
N ALA A 265 4.22 -7.91 -10.82
CA ALA A 265 3.00 -7.13 -10.57
C ALA A 265 3.27 -5.99 -9.59
N VAL A 266 2.80 -4.78 -9.89
CA VAL A 266 2.73 -3.64 -8.96
C VAL A 266 1.35 -3.63 -8.32
N LEU A 267 1.31 -3.80 -7.01
CA LEU A 267 0.08 -3.97 -6.23
C LEU A 267 -0.21 -2.72 -5.40
N ASP A 268 -1.31 -2.79 -4.65
CA ASP A 268 -1.69 -1.86 -3.61
C ASP A 268 -1.72 -0.36 -3.99
N TRP A 269 -2.78 0.03 -4.70
CA TRP A 269 -2.95 1.38 -5.25
C TRP A 269 -3.87 2.27 -4.41
N GLU A 270 -4.14 1.90 -3.16
CA GLU A 270 -5.12 2.61 -2.32
C GLU A 270 -4.68 3.99 -1.85
N MET A 271 -3.37 4.21 -1.80
CA MET A 271 -2.75 5.49 -1.48
C MET A 271 -2.36 6.28 -2.74
N ALA A 272 -2.71 5.79 -3.94
CA ALA A 272 -2.35 6.44 -5.19
C ALA A 272 -2.91 7.86 -5.25
N THR A 273 -2.08 8.81 -5.67
CA THR A 273 -2.42 10.23 -5.56
C THR A 273 -1.65 11.10 -6.55
N LEU A 274 -1.95 12.39 -6.57
CA LEU A 274 -1.20 13.42 -7.28
C LEU A 274 -0.39 14.24 -6.28
N GLY A 275 0.89 14.46 -6.58
CA GLY A 275 1.76 15.25 -5.73
C GLY A 275 3.20 15.34 -6.25
N PRO A 276 4.10 15.96 -5.47
CA PRO A 276 5.53 15.92 -5.78
C PRO A 276 6.07 14.50 -5.75
N ARG A 277 7.00 14.21 -6.65
CA ARG A 277 7.67 12.90 -6.82
C ARG A 277 8.39 12.41 -5.55
N GLU A 278 8.76 13.34 -4.67
CA GLU A 278 9.44 13.07 -3.42
C GLU A 278 8.57 12.24 -2.47
N LEU A 279 7.22 12.26 -2.60
CA LEU A 279 6.32 11.46 -1.78
C LEU A 279 6.62 9.96 -1.91
N ASP A 280 6.59 9.40 -3.11
CA ASP A 280 6.84 7.98 -3.35
C ASP A 280 8.30 7.60 -3.06
N VAL A 281 9.26 8.43 -3.45
CA VAL A 281 10.69 8.11 -3.23
C VAL A 281 11.03 8.11 -1.75
N ALA A 282 10.53 9.09 -0.99
CA ALA A 282 10.71 9.11 0.46
C ALA A 282 9.98 7.93 1.11
N TRP A 283 8.78 7.59 0.67
CA TRP A 283 8.02 6.45 1.18
C TRP A 283 8.77 5.13 1.01
N LEU A 284 9.33 4.87 -0.18
CA LEU A 284 10.11 3.66 -0.46
C LEU A 284 11.28 3.49 0.52
N ILE A 285 12.08 4.55 0.71
CA ILE A 285 13.23 4.54 1.60
C ILE A 285 12.77 4.42 3.06
N PHE A 286 11.76 5.20 3.44
CA PHE A 286 11.28 5.26 4.81
C PHE A 286 10.65 3.93 5.27
N ALA A 287 9.86 3.27 4.41
CA ALA A 287 9.29 1.96 4.68
C ALA A 287 10.40 0.92 5.00
N HIS A 288 11.52 0.95 4.26
CA HIS A 288 12.68 0.12 4.59
C HIS A 288 13.30 0.49 5.93
N ASN A 289 13.46 1.79 6.21
CA ASN A 289 14.04 2.27 7.47
C ASN A 289 13.18 1.87 8.69
N VAL A 290 11.84 1.83 8.57
CA VAL A 290 10.95 1.30 9.62
C VAL A 290 11.29 -0.17 9.92
N PHE A 291 11.51 -0.99 8.88
CA PHE A 291 11.87 -2.39 9.05
C PHE A 291 13.30 -2.59 9.55
N GLN A 292 14.23 -1.68 9.26
CA GLN A 292 15.57 -1.65 9.84
C GLN A 292 15.54 -1.29 11.34
N GLU A 293 14.71 -0.33 11.73
CA GLU A 293 14.55 0.04 13.14
C GLU A 293 14.01 -1.15 13.95
N LEU A 294 13.03 -1.89 13.41
CA LEU A 294 12.48 -3.10 14.04
C LEU A 294 13.53 -4.19 14.30
N VAL A 295 14.41 -4.47 13.34
CA VAL A 295 15.49 -5.45 13.53
C VAL A 295 16.58 -4.91 14.46
N GLY A 296 16.84 -3.61 14.46
CA GLY A 296 17.72 -2.95 15.43
C GLY A 296 17.23 -3.15 16.87
N LEU A 297 15.93 -2.96 17.13
CA LEU A 297 15.30 -3.26 18.41
C LEU A 297 15.43 -4.74 18.80
N ALA A 298 15.41 -5.65 17.81
CA ALA A 298 15.65 -7.08 17.99
C ALA A 298 17.14 -7.47 18.08
N SER A 299 18.08 -6.52 18.00
CA SER A 299 19.53 -6.75 17.92
C SER A 299 19.96 -7.66 16.76
N MET A 300 19.27 -7.52 15.62
CA MET A 300 19.51 -8.26 14.39
C MET A 300 20.14 -7.34 13.33
N PRO A 301 20.95 -7.89 12.39
CA PRO A 301 21.73 -7.08 11.47
C PRO A 301 20.90 -6.41 10.36
N GLY A 302 19.72 -6.95 10.03
CA GLY A 302 18.90 -6.43 8.94
C GLY A 302 19.57 -6.50 7.57
N LEU A 303 19.19 -5.58 6.70
CA LEU A 303 19.72 -5.39 5.33
C LEU A 303 20.20 -3.95 5.09
N PRO A 304 21.24 -3.46 5.80
CA PRO A 304 21.61 -2.05 5.80
C PRO A 304 22.17 -1.54 4.45
N ASP A 305 22.42 -2.45 3.50
CA ASP A 305 22.86 -2.19 2.14
C ASP A 305 21.70 -1.94 1.16
N VAL A 306 20.45 -2.19 1.58
CA VAL A 306 19.24 -2.06 0.75
C VAL A 306 18.59 -0.70 0.95
N LEU A 307 18.06 -0.12 -0.14
CA LEU A 307 17.25 1.10 -0.17
C LEU A 307 17.89 2.31 0.55
N ARG A 308 19.22 2.40 0.54
CA ARG A 308 19.96 3.58 1.00
C ARG A 308 19.57 4.80 0.16
N GLU A 309 19.36 5.94 0.81
CA GLU A 309 18.94 7.17 0.14
C GLU A 309 19.83 7.54 -1.05
N ASP A 310 21.16 7.55 -0.87
CA ASP A 310 22.11 7.89 -1.94
C ASP A 310 21.95 6.99 -3.18
N ASP A 311 21.77 5.68 -2.97
CA ASP A 311 21.59 4.72 -4.06
C ASP A 311 20.24 4.93 -4.76
N VAL A 312 19.16 5.13 -3.99
CA VAL A 312 17.82 5.34 -4.53
C VAL A 312 17.75 6.65 -5.33
N ARG A 313 18.30 7.74 -4.78
CA ARG A 313 18.37 9.04 -5.45
C ARG A 313 19.20 8.97 -6.73
N ALA A 314 20.35 8.31 -6.69
CA ALA A 314 21.21 8.16 -7.86
C ALA A 314 20.51 7.37 -8.98
N THR A 315 19.93 6.20 -8.67
CA THR A 315 19.20 5.40 -9.66
C THR A 315 17.98 6.18 -10.20
N TYR A 316 17.21 6.85 -9.34
CA TYR A 316 16.06 7.64 -9.78
C TYR A 316 16.46 8.78 -10.73
N ARG A 317 17.55 9.49 -10.41
CA ARG A 317 18.09 10.55 -11.26
C ARG A 317 18.59 10.00 -12.60
N ASP A 318 19.30 8.88 -12.59
CA ASP A 318 19.83 8.28 -13.82
C ASP A 318 18.71 7.84 -14.77
N LEU A 319 17.57 7.40 -14.23
CA LEU A 319 16.39 6.98 -15.01
C LEU A 319 15.55 8.17 -15.52
N THR A 320 15.41 9.23 -14.74
CA THR A 320 14.48 10.33 -15.04
C THR A 320 15.16 11.61 -15.54
N GLY A 321 16.46 11.76 -15.31
CA GLY A 321 17.20 13.00 -15.50
C GLY A 321 16.87 14.09 -14.47
N ILE A 322 16.13 13.76 -13.40
CA ILE A 322 15.61 14.73 -12.43
C ILE A 322 16.30 14.57 -11.08
N GLU A 323 16.80 15.68 -10.56
CA GLU A 323 17.34 15.76 -9.20
C GLU A 323 16.18 15.98 -8.21
N LEU A 324 16.11 15.14 -7.18
CA LEU A 324 15.08 15.24 -6.15
C LEU A 324 15.37 16.38 -5.18
N GLY A 325 14.33 17.00 -4.62
CA GLY A 325 14.48 17.89 -3.48
C GLY A 325 15.03 17.19 -2.23
N ASP A 326 15.15 17.94 -1.14
CA ASP A 326 15.38 17.36 0.19
C ASP A 326 14.19 16.48 0.58
N LEU A 327 14.47 15.25 1.00
CA LEU A 327 13.46 14.26 1.37
C LEU A 327 13.06 14.33 2.85
N HIS A 328 13.74 15.15 3.67
CA HIS A 328 13.52 15.19 5.12
C HIS A 328 12.05 15.46 5.50
N TRP A 329 11.42 16.48 4.90
CA TRP A 329 10.01 16.78 5.14
C TRP A 329 9.10 15.58 4.78
N PHE A 330 9.43 14.88 3.68
CA PHE A 330 8.67 13.73 3.19
C PHE A 330 8.90 12.47 4.05
N TYR A 331 10.07 12.33 4.68
CA TYR A 331 10.31 11.32 5.70
C TYR A 331 9.47 11.56 6.95
N LEU A 332 9.35 12.80 7.42
CA LEU A 332 8.45 13.12 8.53
C LEU A 332 6.97 12.91 8.17
N TYR A 333 6.57 13.27 6.96
CA TYR A 333 5.21 12.99 6.46
C TYR A 333 4.93 11.48 6.46
N SER A 334 5.87 10.69 5.95
CA SER A 334 5.81 9.23 5.92
C SER A 334 5.78 8.65 7.35
N ALA A 335 6.59 9.18 8.26
CA ALA A 335 6.62 8.78 9.67
C ALA A 335 5.29 9.00 10.38
N VAL A 336 4.63 10.14 10.13
CA VAL A 336 3.29 10.37 10.69
C VAL A 336 2.29 9.39 10.09
N MET A 337 2.30 9.21 8.77
CA MET A 337 1.37 8.28 8.10
C MET A 337 1.53 6.84 8.58
N TRP A 338 2.75 6.33 8.76
CA TRP A 338 3.00 5.03 9.39
C TRP A 338 2.48 4.97 10.83
N GLY A 339 2.67 6.03 11.62
CA GLY A 339 2.11 6.13 12.97
C GLY A 339 0.58 6.01 12.98
N VAL A 340 -0.10 6.74 12.08
CA VAL A 340 -1.56 6.65 11.94
C VAL A 340 -1.98 5.24 11.51
N ILE A 341 -1.27 4.59 10.57
CA ILE A 341 -1.54 3.20 10.17
C ILE A 341 -1.37 2.25 11.37
N PHE A 342 -0.33 2.41 12.20
CA PHE A 342 -0.15 1.61 13.41
C PHE A 342 -1.28 1.80 14.42
N MET A 343 -1.78 3.02 14.60
CA MET A 343 -2.97 3.27 15.43
C MET A 343 -4.18 2.50 14.89
N ARG A 344 -4.45 2.57 13.59
CA ARG A 344 -5.60 1.87 12.98
C ARG A 344 -5.48 0.36 13.08
N THR A 345 -4.30 -0.20 12.81
CA THR A 345 -4.03 -1.64 12.97
C THR A 345 -4.19 -2.06 14.44
N ALA A 346 -3.77 -1.24 15.40
CA ALA A 346 -3.97 -1.52 16.82
C ALA A 346 -5.46 -1.51 17.20
N SER A 347 -6.24 -0.50 16.76
CA SER A 347 -7.69 -0.46 16.97
C SER A 347 -8.36 -1.75 16.49
N ARG A 348 -7.98 -2.23 15.31
CA ARG A 348 -8.50 -3.47 14.75
C ARG A 348 -8.12 -4.70 15.58
N ARG A 349 -6.85 -4.81 15.99
CA ARG A 349 -6.39 -5.92 16.86
C ARG A 349 -7.08 -5.93 18.22
N ILE A 350 -7.34 -4.75 18.78
CA ILE A 350 -8.11 -4.62 20.04
C ILE A 350 -9.55 -5.08 19.83
N HIS A 351 -10.18 -4.66 18.74
CA HIS A 351 -11.54 -5.06 18.40
C HIS A 351 -11.69 -6.59 18.30
N PHE A 352 -10.75 -7.26 17.64
CA PHE A 352 -10.73 -8.72 17.51
C PHE A 352 -10.14 -9.47 18.72
N GLY A 353 -9.76 -8.77 19.80
CA GLY A 353 -9.25 -9.38 21.03
C GLY A 353 -7.82 -9.93 20.93
N GLU A 354 -7.08 -9.56 19.90
CA GLU A 354 -5.68 -9.96 19.66
C GLU A 354 -4.67 -9.11 20.45
N MET A 355 -5.11 -7.94 20.94
CA MET A 355 -4.29 -6.97 21.64
C MET A 355 -5.10 -6.28 22.75
N ALA A 356 -4.48 -5.98 23.89
CA ALA A 356 -5.08 -5.14 24.91
C ALA A 356 -4.94 -3.65 24.52
N PRO A 357 -5.87 -2.76 24.90
CA PRO A 357 -5.71 -1.33 24.69
C PRO A 357 -4.38 -0.81 25.27
N PRO A 358 -3.58 -0.05 24.50
CA PRO A 358 -2.29 0.45 24.98
C PRO A 358 -2.49 1.47 26.09
N SER A 359 -1.57 1.50 27.04
CA SER A 359 -1.51 2.53 28.08
C SER A 359 -0.78 3.80 27.61
N ASP A 360 0.13 3.65 26.64
CA ASP A 360 0.85 4.72 25.96
C ASP A 360 0.96 4.39 24.46
N VAL A 361 0.22 5.14 23.62
CA VAL A 361 0.21 4.99 22.17
C VAL A 361 1.61 5.13 21.56
N ASP A 362 2.38 6.12 22.01
CA ASP A 362 3.69 6.42 21.45
C ASP A 362 4.71 5.32 21.78
N ALA A 363 4.66 4.79 23.00
CA ALA A 363 5.62 3.78 23.46
C ALA A 363 5.29 2.37 22.95
N GLU A 364 4.01 2.04 22.83
CA GLU A 364 3.58 0.67 22.57
C GLU A 364 3.29 0.39 21.08
N LEU A 365 2.89 1.40 20.30
CA LEU A 365 2.48 1.19 18.91
C LEU A 365 3.51 1.63 17.87
N PHE A 366 4.36 2.61 18.17
CA PHE A 366 5.26 3.21 17.19
C PHE A 366 6.65 2.61 17.25
N TYR A 367 6.85 1.50 16.54
CA TYR A 367 8.16 0.86 16.43
C TYR A 367 9.23 1.77 15.80
N HIS A 368 8.81 2.71 14.95
CA HIS A 368 9.66 3.73 14.33
C HIS A 368 9.83 4.99 15.20
N ARG A 369 9.36 5.00 16.45
CA ARG A 369 9.47 6.16 17.34
C ARG A 369 10.88 6.74 17.42
N PRO A 370 11.96 5.94 17.58
CA PRO A 370 13.31 6.50 17.61
C PRO A 370 13.70 7.20 16.29
N LEU A 371 13.24 6.67 15.15
CA LEU A 371 13.48 7.28 13.84
C LEU A 371 12.72 8.60 13.69
N LEU A 372 11.44 8.63 14.06
CA LEU A 372 10.62 9.86 14.05
C LEU A 372 11.21 10.93 14.97
N GLN A 373 11.68 10.56 16.16
CA GLN A 373 12.33 11.50 17.07
C GLN A 373 13.62 12.10 16.49
N ARG A 374 14.48 11.27 15.88
CA ARG A 374 15.70 11.76 15.22
C ARG A 374 15.38 12.77 14.11
N LEU A 375 14.38 12.47 13.28
CA LEU A 375 13.96 13.39 12.23
C LEU A 375 13.43 14.72 12.79
N LEU A 376 12.66 14.72 13.89
CA LEU A 376 12.18 15.97 14.49
C LEU A 376 13.27 16.82 15.15
N ASP A 377 14.35 16.19 15.59
CA ASP A 377 15.45 16.83 16.31
C ASP A 377 16.59 17.30 15.38
N GLU A 378 16.60 16.86 14.12
CA GLU A 378 17.48 17.38 13.08
C GLU A 378 17.04 18.80 12.71
N GLU A 379 17.81 19.82 13.14
CA GLU A 379 17.61 21.21 12.72
C GLU A 379 17.91 21.35 11.21
N ILE A 380 16.93 21.83 10.44
CA ILE A 380 17.09 22.20 9.01
C ILE A 380 17.67 23.60 8.87
#